data_AF-A0A1G6UYQ0-F1
#
_entry.id   AF-A0A1G6UYQ0-F1
#
_cell.length_a   1.000
_cell.length_b   1.000
_cell.length_c   1.000
_cell.angle_alpha   90.00
_cell.angle_beta   90.00
_cell.angle_gamma   90.00
#
_symmetry.space_group_name_H-M   'P 1'
#
loop_
_entity.id
_entity.type
_entity.pdbx_description
1 polymer ?
#
loop_
_entity_poly.entity_id
_entity_poly.type
_entity_poly.pdbx_seq_one_letter_code
_entity_poly.pdbx_strand_id
1 'polypeptide(L)'
;MSLHIDPTATIGRVNPALHGQFIEFLGSCIDDGIWVGTDSTVPHTGGVRQGVLDALVELQPPVLRWPGGCYADTYRWRDGIGDPAQRPTTYNETFGTSELDDHAFGTDEYLRLCETIGAEPWINVNMMSGSVAEMRDWMEYCNRDSGTDLSTLRAQNGHADPYGVRLWGIGNEAWAGGGMMTPTSYLDEYRRYAAALPRFTASVLDAPAAYPIASGPDGNKPLERVAWTRDFFRALASFRQPPISGYDLHFYNWNIDHENDSPTRFDEEGWDRVIQSSLELEKVIHEQWQLMQEGLALVPEPESSLDTKLAHVDLIVGEWGNWHRDAFYARPALYQQVTMRDAITTALTLDILQRNCDKVSMACNAQTVNVLNSLILTEGESTILTPNFDVFMMYKAHRGAMALTVDPVDAVSGAHAFASVTQDGILVNLTNVHMTDDVEVELTFPSPVRLESIETLRSDEPTRFNSVEHPDAVRRSTTRLQTGDTLSHVVRLPAGSVNVVQVRTA
;
A
#
# COMPACT_ATOMS: atom_id res chain seq x y z
N MET A 1 -6.32 29.71 18.32
CA MET A 1 -6.71 28.28 18.35
C MET A 1 -5.41 27.51 18.19
N SER A 2 -5.27 26.41 18.90
CA SER A 2 -4.01 25.65 18.99
C SER A 2 -4.32 24.17 18.82
N LEU A 3 -3.40 23.41 18.23
CA LEU A 3 -3.48 21.95 18.23
C LEU A 3 -3.09 21.43 19.61
N HIS A 4 -4.02 20.76 20.27
CA HIS A 4 -3.77 20.14 21.56
C HIS A 4 -3.28 18.69 21.38
N ILE A 5 -2.09 18.40 21.90
CA ILE A 5 -1.45 17.09 21.82
C ILE A 5 -1.42 16.47 23.21
N ASP A 6 -2.38 15.59 23.49
CA ASP A 6 -2.44 14.80 24.72
C ASP A 6 -1.86 13.39 24.47
N PRO A 7 -0.68 13.05 25.03
CA PRO A 7 -0.06 11.74 24.82
C PRO A 7 -0.82 10.58 25.48
N THR A 8 -1.88 10.86 26.25
CA THR A 8 -2.72 9.85 26.91
C THR A 8 -4.03 9.58 26.15
N ALA A 9 -4.43 10.46 25.24
CA ALA A 9 -5.63 10.30 24.42
C ALA A 9 -5.30 9.49 23.15
N THR A 10 -5.40 8.17 23.23
CA THR A 10 -4.95 7.25 22.17
C THR A 10 -6.12 6.69 21.34
N ILE A 11 -5.89 6.47 20.04
CA ILE A 11 -6.81 5.78 19.12
C ILE A 11 -6.49 4.27 19.10
N GLY A 12 -5.28 3.91 18.68
CA GLY A 12 -4.88 2.53 18.45
C GLY A 12 -3.42 2.43 18.02
N ARG A 13 -2.91 1.21 17.95
CA ARG A 13 -1.55 0.96 17.45
C ARG A 13 -1.56 1.07 15.94
N VAL A 14 -0.69 1.91 15.39
CA VAL A 14 -0.46 2.01 13.95
C VAL A 14 0.15 0.69 13.47
N ASN A 15 -0.62 -0.12 12.76
CA ASN A 15 -0.12 -1.35 12.17
C ASN A 15 0.96 -1.00 11.11
N PRO A 16 2.19 -1.56 11.20
CA PRO A 16 3.20 -1.34 10.17
C PRO A 16 2.69 -1.63 8.75
N ALA A 17 1.78 -2.60 8.58
CA ALA A 17 1.21 -2.97 7.30
C ALA A 17 0.42 -1.83 6.61
N LEU A 18 0.12 -0.73 7.30
CA LEU A 18 -0.42 0.49 6.67
C LEU A 18 0.58 1.19 5.73
N HIS A 19 1.87 0.83 5.81
CA HIS A 19 2.94 1.34 4.96
C HIS A 19 3.37 0.32 3.88
N GLY A 20 2.48 -0.59 3.52
CA GLY A 20 2.73 -1.61 2.49
C GLY A 20 2.94 -1.01 1.10
N GLN A 21 3.49 -1.85 0.24
CA GLN A 21 3.94 -1.50 -1.11
C GLN A 21 3.34 -2.47 -2.13
N PHE A 22 3.21 -2.04 -3.38
CA PHE A 22 2.60 -2.83 -4.45
C PHE A 22 3.45 -2.74 -5.72
N ILE A 23 3.74 -3.91 -6.29
CA ILE A 23 4.45 -4.08 -7.56
C ILE A 23 3.66 -4.99 -8.49
N GLU A 24 3.57 -4.62 -9.76
CA GLU A 24 2.82 -5.34 -10.79
C GLU A 24 3.66 -5.51 -12.06
N PHE A 25 3.43 -6.59 -12.82
CA PHE A 25 3.86 -6.63 -14.22
C PHE A 25 3.06 -5.61 -15.05
N LEU A 26 3.48 -4.36 -14.97
CA LEU A 26 2.88 -3.22 -15.65
C LEU A 26 3.93 -2.16 -15.95
N GLY A 27 3.97 -1.70 -17.20
CA GLY A 27 4.98 -0.75 -17.65
C GLY A 27 6.39 -1.27 -17.34
N SER A 28 7.22 -0.43 -16.72
CA SER A 28 8.57 -0.79 -16.29
C SER A 28 8.69 -1.01 -14.78
N CYS A 29 7.62 -1.43 -14.10
CA CYS A 29 7.68 -1.68 -12.66
C CYS A 29 8.58 -2.88 -12.32
N ILE A 30 8.26 -4.06 -12.87
CA ILE A 30 9.11 -5.25 -12.73
C ILE A 30 10.26 -5.17 -13.72
N ASP A 31 9.98 -5.25 -15.02
CA ASP A 31 11.02 -5.22 -16.05
C ASP A 31 11.66 -3.83 -16.15
N ASP A 32 12.98 -3.79 -16.23
CA ASP A 32 13.84 -2.60 -16.09
C ASP A 32 13.84 -1.96 -14.68
N GLY A 33 12.68 -1.75 -14.08
CA GLY A 33 12.55 -1.12 -12.76
C GLY A 33 13.21 -1.94 -11.65
N ILE A 34 12.66 -3.12 -11.36
CA ILE A 34 13.15 -4.01 -10.30
C ILE A 34 14.11 -5.05 -10.87
N TRP A 35 13.72 -5.72 -11.95
CA TRP A 35 14.46 -6.81 -12.57
C TRP A 35 15.17 -6.33 -13.83
N VAL A 36 16.49 -6.45 -13.83
CA VAL A 36 17.34 -6.14 -14.99
C VAL A 36 17.97 -7.41 -15.59
N GLY A 37 17.86 -8.55 -14.92
CA GLY A 37 18.47 -9.81 -15.32
C GLY A 37 19.92 -9.95 -14.85
N THR A 38 20.39 -11.19 -14.73
CA THR A 38 21.71 -11.54 -14.14
C THR A 38 22.91 -11.29 -15.06
N ASP A 39 22.65 -11.10 -16.36
CA ASP A 39 23.66 -10.77 -17.39
C ASP A 39 23.68 -9.28 -17.74
N SER A 40 22.91 -8.44 -17.02
CA SER A 40 22.81 -7.01 -17.30
C SER A 40 24.06 -6.23 -16.90
N THR A 41 24.33 -5.15 -17.63
CA THR A 41 25.39 -4.19 -17.25
C THR A 41 24.94 -3.20 -16.19
N VAL A 42 23.63 -3.03 -15.98
CA VAL A 42 23.09 -2.21 -14.89
C VAL A 42 23.48 -2.87 -13.57
N PRO A 43 24.07 -2.15 -12.59
CA PRO A 43 24.44 -2.73 -11.31
C PRO A 43 23.27 -3.46 -10.64
N HIS A 44 23.47 -4.73 -10.26
CA HIS A 44 22.42 -5.57 -9.71
C HIS A 44 22.95 -6.61 -8.71
N THR A 45 22.07 -7.12 -7.85
CA THR A 45 22.30 -8.32 -7.04
C THR A 45 21.30 -9.39 -7.46
N GLY A 46 21.81 -10.51 -8.00
CA GLY A 46 20.95 -11.63 -8.41
C GLY A 46 19.89 -11.28 -9.46
N GLY A 47 20.14 -10.28 -10.32
CA GLY A 47 19.21 -9.78 -11.33
C GLY A 47 18.32 -8.63 -10.87
N VAL A 48 18.27 -8.32 -9.56
CA VAL A 48 17.54 -7.17 -9.02
C VAL A 48 18.41 -5.92 -9.06
N ARG A 49 17.91 -4.84 -9.67
CA ARG A 49 18.59 -3.53 -9.78
C ARG A 49 19.08 -3.05 -8.41
N GLN A 50 20.38 -2.76 -8.30
CA GLN A 50 21.03 -2.51 -7.01
C GLN A 50 20.47 -1.28 -6.30
N GLY A 51 20.30 -0.16 -7.01
CA GLY A 51 19.78 1.08 -6.41
C GLY A 51 18.36 0.93 -5.88
N VAL A 52 17.51 0.15 -6.57
CA VAL A 52 16.15 -0.16 -6.11
C VAL A 52 16.20 -1.08 -4.89
N LEU A 53 17.05 -2.11 -4.91
CA LEU A 53 17.22 -3.01 -3.77
C LEU A 53 17.69 -2.23 -2.52
N ASP A 54 18.69 -1.37 -2.66
CA ASP A 54 19.22 -0.55 -1.55
C ASP A 54 18.13 0.36 -0.96
N ALA A 55 17.35 1.02 -1.82
CA ALA A 55 16.24 1.87 -1.40
C ALA A 55 15.14 1.07 -0.66
N LEU A 56 14.80 -0.13 -1.14
CA LEU A 56 13.81 -1.00 -0.48
C LEU A 56 14.32 -1.56 0.86
N VAL A 57 15.62 -1.89 0.95
CA VAL A 57 16.26 -2.29 2.21
C VAL A 57 16.26 -1.13 3.21
N GLU A 58 16.47 0.11 2.77
CA GLU A 58 16.35 1.29 3.63
C GLU A 58 14.89 1.53 4.08
N LEU A 59 13.95 1.43 3.15
CA LEU A 59 12.51 1.63 3.39
C LEU A 59 11.93 0.58 4.35
N GLN A 60 12.39 -0.67 4.24
CA GLN A 60 11.86 -1.84 4.95
C GLN A 60 10.33 -1.93 4.85
N PRO A 61 9.76 -2.07 3.65
CA PRO A 61 8.31 -2.12 3.48
C PRO A 61 7.74 -3.32 4.26
N PRO A 62 6.73 -3.13 5.14
CA PRO A 62 6.24 -4.23 5.96
C PRO A 62 5.50 -5.31 5.17
N VAL A 63 4.89 -4.93 4.04
CA VAL A 63 4.18 -5.82 3.11
C VAL A 63 4.54 -5.42 1.69
N LEU A 64 4.71 -6.41 0.81
CA LEU A 64 4.88 -6.19 -0.62
C LEU A 64 3.87 -7.04 -1.40
N ARG A 65 2.91 -6.40 -2.07
CA ARG A 65 1.87 -7.04 -2.90
C ARG A 65 2.39 -7.30 -4.33
N TRP A 66 2.07 -8.47 -4.88
CA TRP A 66 2.51 -8.97 -6.22
C TRP A 66 1.57 -10.13 -6.68
N PRO A 67 1.45 -10.54 -7.96
CA PRO A 67 2.10 -10.04 -9.20
C PRO A 67 1.39 -8.88 -9.88
N GLY A 68 0.31 -8.39 -9.28
CA GLY A 68 -0.46 -7.35 -9.90
C GLY A 68 -1.86 -7.25 -9.37
N GLY A 69 -2.49 -6.16 -9.78
CA GLY A 69 -3.92 -6.03 -9.76
C GLY A 69 -4.45 -6.84 -10.94
N CYS A 70 -4.71 -6.17 -12.05
CA CYS A 70 -5.34 -6.79 -13.22
C CYS A 70 -4.47 -7.92 -13.82
N TYR A 71 -3.14 -7.83 -13.76
CA TYR A 71 -2.26 -8.88 -14.29
C TYR A 71 -2.40 -10.21 -13.53
N ALA A 72 -2.66 -10.17 -12.21
CA ALA A 72 -2.76 -11.39 -11.40
C ALA A 72 -3.88 -12.32 -11.85
N ASP A 73 -4.97 -11.80 -12.42
CA ASP A 73 -6.11 -12.57 -12.90
C ASP A 73 -5.91 -13.22 -14.28
N THR A 74 -4.74 -13.03 -14.90
CA THR A 74 -4.30 -13.76 -16.10
C THR A 74 -2.98 -14.50 -15.92
N TYR A 75 -2.23 -14.19 -14.87
CA TYR A 75 -0.94 -14.80 -14.56
C TYR A 75 -1.04 -16.29 -14.23
N ARG A 76 -0.14 -17.09 -14.83
CA ARG A 76 0.01 -18.52 -14.53
C ARG A 76 1.32 -18.75 -13.80
N TRP A 77 1.25 -18.97 -12.50
CA TRP A 77 2.45 -18.95 -11.64
C TRP A 77 3.55 -19.95 -12.02
N ARG A 78 3.19 -21.07 -12.65
CA ARG A 78 4.15 -22.06 -13.14
C ARG A 78 5.01 -21.57 -14.30
N ASP A 79 4.55 -20.56 -15.02
CA ASP A 79 5.32 -19.95 -16.10
C ASP A 79 6.52 -19.17 -15.53
N GLY A 80 6.44 -18.71 -14.27
CA GLY A 80 7.49 -17.98 -13.55
C GLY A 80 8.30 -18.79 -12.54
N ILE A 81 8.45 -20.10 -12.69
CA ILE A 81 9.32 -20.93 -11.83
C ILE A 81 10.24 -21.82 -12.68
N GLY A 82 11.23 -22.45 -12.05
CA GLY A 82 12.16 -23.36 -12.72
C GLY A 82 13.26 -22.64 -13.49
N ASP A 83 13.92 -23.38 -14.38
CA ASP A 83 15.02 -22.87 -15.21
C ASP A 83 14.57 -21.67 -16.05
N PRO A 84 15.12 -20.46 -15.82
CA PRO A 84 14.75 -19.26 -16.58
C PRO A 84 14.83 -19.45 -18.10
N ALA A 85 15.75 -20.28 -18.61
CA ALA A 85 15.89 -20.54 -20.05
C ALA A 85 14.75 -21.37 -20.66
N GLN A 86 13.90 -21.98 -19.82
CA GLN A 86 12.74 -22.79 -20.24
C GLN A 86 11.39 -22.12 -19.93
N ARG A 87 11.39 -20.96 -19.29
CA ARG A 87 10.16 -20.22 -18.98
C ARG A 87 9.52 -19.72 -20.29
N PRO A 88 8.20 -19.82 -20.44
CA PRO A 88 7.54 -19.41 -21.67
C PRO A 88 7.46 -17.89 -21.75
N THR A 89 7.54 -17.34 -22.97
CA THR A 89 7.16 -15.95 -23.23
C THR A 89 5.68 -15.86 -23.58
N THR A 90 4.94 -15.00 -22.89
CA THR A 90 3.53 -14.71 -23.16
C THR A 90 3.32 -13.22 -23.43
N TYR A 91 2.09 -12.84 -23.77
CA TYR A 91 1.72 -11.44 -23.93
C TYR A 91 1.02 -10.95 -22.67
N ASN A 92 1.54 -9.86 -22.10
CA ASN A 92 0.83 -9.05 -21.14
C ASN A 92 -0.04 -8.03 -21.89
N GLU A 93 -1.36 -8.26 -21.88
CA GLU A 93 -2.34 -7.36 -22.51
C GLU A 93 -2.98 -6.40 -21.50
N THR A 94 -2.60 -6.49 -20.22
CA THR A 94 -3.14 -5.65 -19.15
C THR A 94 -2.89 -4.17 -19.45
N PHE A 95 -3.88 -3.31 -19.20
CA PHE A 95 -3.83 -1.88 -19.55
C PHE A 95 -3.47 -1.55 -21.01
N GLY A 96 -3.64 -2.51 -21.95
CA GLY A 96 -3.36 -2.29 -23.36
C GLY A 96 -1.88 -2.04 -23.66
N THR A 97 -0.98 -2.59 -22.85
CA THR A 97 0.47 -2.54 -23.10
C THR A 97 0.86 -3.41 -24.29
N SER A 98 0.29 -4.63 -24.39
CA SER A 98 0.63 -5.63 -25.43
C SER A 98 2.14 -5.92 -25.46
N GLU A 99 2.74 -5.99 -24.28
CA GLU A 99 4.17 -6.23 -24.07
C GLU A 99 4.44 -7.74 -23.92
N LEU A 100 5.64 -8.19 -24.29
CA LEU A 100 6.05 -9.57 -24.07
C LEU A 100 6.55 -9.72 -22.63
N ASP A 101 6.13 -10.80 -21.98
CA ASP A 101 6.58 -11.21 -20.65
C ASP A 101 7.22 -12.58 -20.75
N ASP A 102 8.53 -12.66 -20.51
CA ASP A 102 9.31 -13.90 -20.52
C ASP A 102 9.35 -14.61 -19.16
N HIS A 103 8.68 -14.03 -18.16
CA HIS A 103 8.62 -14.49 -16.77
C HIS A 103 10.00 -14.68 -16.13
N ALA A 104 10.98 -13.86 -16.53
CA ALA A 104 12.32 -13.89 -15.94
C ALA A 104 12.30 -13.53 -14.44
N PHE A 105 11.35 -12.69 -14.02
CA PHE A 105 10.98 -12.50 -12.62
C PHE A 105 9.72 -13.31 -12.32
N GLY A 106 9.74 -14.18 -11.33
CA GLY A 106 8.57 -14.97 -10.95
C GLY A 106 8.52 -15.26 -9.45
N THR A 107 7.88 -16.37 -9.07
CA THR A 107 7.60 -16.67 -7.65
C THR A 107 8.87 -16.69 -6.81
N ASP A 108 9.92 -17.37 -7.29
CA ASP A 108 11.14 -17.54 -6.51
C ASP A 108 11.95 -16.24 -6.39
N GLU A 109 11.98 -15.42 -7.45
CA GLU A 109 12.65 -14.11 -7.44
C GLU A 109 11.92 -13.12 -6.52
N TYR A 110 10.59 -13.06 -6.59
CA TYR A 110 9.75 -12.24 -5.73
C TYR A 110 9.89 -12.60 -4.24
N LEU A 111 9.84 -13.88 -3.90
CA LEU A 111 9.91 -14.30 -2.50
C LEU A 111 11.32 -14.10 -1.91
N ARG A 112 12.38 -14.31 -2.69
CA ARG A 112 13.76 -13.96 -2.27
C ARG A 112 13.95 -12.45 -2.10
N LEU A 113 13.31 -11.64 -2.94
CA LEU A 113 13.30 -10.18 -2.75
C LEU A 113 12.63 -9.82 -1.41
N CYS A 114 11.47 -10.41 -1.12
CA CYS A 114 10.76 -10.21 0.16
C CYS A 114 11.62 -10.59 1.36
N GLU A 115 12.31 -11.75 1.32
CA GLU A 115 13.25 -12.17 2.37
C GLU A 115 14.39 -11.17 2.56
N THR A 116 14.94 -10.64 1.45
CA THR A 116 16.07 -9.70 1.47
C THR A 116 15.69 -8.36 2.11
N ILE A 117 14.50 -7.84 1.78
CA ILE A 117 14.03 -6.53 2.28
C ILE A 117 13.24 -6.65 3.60
N GLY A 118 12.95 -7.87 4.05
CA GLY A 118 12.19 -8.15 5.26
C GLY A 118 10.68 -7.86 5.15
N ALA A 119 10.11 -7.96 3.95
CA ALA A 119 8.69 -7.73 3.71
C ALA A 119 7.88 -9.02 3.85
N GLU A 120 6.67 -8.93 4.41
CA GLU A 120 5.69 -10.03 4.32
C GLU A 120 5.15 -10.09 2.88
N PRO A 121 5.24 -11.24 2.20
CA PRO A 121 4.72 -11.37 0.85
C PRO A 121 3.19 -11.45 0.84
N TRP A 122 2.57 -10.62 -0.01
CA TRP A 122 1.16 -10.73 -0.39
C TRP A 122 1.05 -11.15 -1.84
N ILE A 123 0.58 -12.38 -2.07
CA ILE A 123 0.33 -12.94 -3.40
C ILE A 123 -1.15 -12.81 -3.76
N ASN A 124 -1.45 -12.18 -4.90
CA ASN A 124 -2.77 -12.25 -5.54
C ASN A 124 -2.86 -13.47 -6.46
N VAL A 125 -3.89 -14.30 -6.25
CA VAL A 125 -4.13 -15.52 -7.02
C VAL A 125 -5.08 -15.24 -8.18
N ASN A 126 -4.79 -15.89 -9.31
CA ASN A 126 -5.58 -15.82 -10.51
C ASN A 126 -6.96 -16.47 -10.30
N MET A 127 -8.00 -15.65 -10.13
CA MET A 127 -9.38 -16.14 -10.01
C MET A 127 -10.07 -16.19 -11.38
N MET A 128 -9.85 -15.18 -12.23
CA MET A 128 -10.60 -15.02 -13.48
C MET A 128 -10.32 -16.15 -14.48
N SER A 129 -9.06 -16.40 -14.77
CA SER A 129 -8.65 -17.36 -15.82
C SER A 129 -8.00 -18.63 -15.28
N GLY A 130 -7.67 -18.63 -13.99
CA GLY A 130 -7.05 -19.72 -13.26
C GLY A 130 -8.04 -20.75 -12.73
N SER A 131 -7.57 -21.59 -11.80
CA SER A 131 -8.39 -22.61 -11.15
C SER A 131 -8.06 -22.79 -9.67
N VAL A 132 -9.01 -23.37 -8.92
CA VAL A 132 -8.80 -23.78 -7.53
C VAL A 132 -7.59 -24.73 -7.38
N ALA A 133 -7.36 -25.61 -8.36
CA ALA A 133 -6.21 -26.51 -8.33
C ALA A 133 -4.89 -25.74 -8.49
N GLU A 134 -4.86 -24.77 -9.40
CA GLU A 134 -3.70 -23.91 -9.61
C GLU A 134 -3.33 -23.11 -8.37
N MET A 135 -4.33 -22.49 -7.70
CA MET A 135 -4.12 -21.80 -6.43
C MET A 135 -3.55 -22.74 -5.37
N ARG A 136 -4.15 -23.91 -5.19
CA ARG A 136 -3.71 -24.89 -4.17
C ARG A 136 -2.29 -25.35 -4.40
N ASP A 137 -1.93 -25.62 -5.64
CA ASP A 137 -0.59 -26.03 -6.01
C ASP A 137 0.42 -24.90 -5.76
N TRP A 138 0.04 -23.65 -6.03
CA TRP A 138 0.92 -22.51 -5.74
C TRP A 138 1.18 -22.38 -4.25
N MET A 139 0.13 -22.43 -3.44
CA MET A 139 0.23 -22.41 -1.99
C MET A 139 1.07 -23.58 -1.46
N GLU A 140 0.93 -24.77 -2.07
CA GLU A 140 1.72 -25.94 -1.71
C GLU A 140 3.20 -25.75 -2.05
N TYR A 141 3.51 -25.26 -3.24
CA TYR A 141 4.87 -24.92 -3.65
C TYR A 141 5.50 -23.95 -2.66
N CYS A 142 4.79 -22.89 -2.27
CA CYS A 142 5.31 -21.89 -1.34
C CYS A 142 5.48 -22.42 0.10
N ASN A 143 4.55 -23.24 0.60
CA ASN A 143 4.42 -23.45 2.05
C ASN A 143 4.54 -24.90 2.55
N ARG A 144 4.55 -25.90 1.67
CA ARG A 144 4.70 -27.30 2.11
C ARG A 144 6.16 -27.57 2.46
N ASP A 145 6.40 -28.01 3.69
CA ASP A 145 7.73 -28.34 4.19
C ASP A 145 8.45 -29.36 3.30
N SER A 146 7.89 -30.56 3.15
CA SER A 146 8.53 -31.62 2.37
C SER A 146 7.52 -32.70 1.96
N GLY A 147 8.00 -33.67 1.15
CA GLY A 147 7.28 -34.91 0.87
C GLY A 147 6.29 -34.86 -0.29
N THR A 148 6.27 -33.78 -1.07
CA THR A 148 5.48 -33.66 -2.31
C THR A 148 6.35 -33.25 -3.50
N ASP A 149 5.87 -33.54 -4.70
CA ASP A 149 6.54 -33.15 -5.95
C ASP A 149 6.78 -31.62 -6.00
N LEU A 150 5.83 -30.83 -5.50
CA LEU A 150 5.94 -29.36 -5.47
C LEU A 150 6.95 -28.86 -4.44
N SER A 151 7.00 -29.44 -3.22
CA SER A 151 8.05 -29.11 -2.26
C SER A 151 9.44 -29.52 -2.76
N THR A 152 9.53 -30.63 -3.49
CA THR A 152 10.77 -31.10 -4.12
C THR A 152 11.19 -30.17 -5.26
N LEU A 153 10.23 -29.70 -6.07
CA LEU A 153 10.47 -28.74 -7.14
C LEU A 153 10.97 -27.40 -6.58
N ARG A 154 10.37 -26.89 -5.50
CA ARG A 154 10.85 -25.67 -4.81
C ARG A 154 12.31 -25.82 -4.37
N ALA A 155 12.64 -26.96 -3.75
CA ALA A 155 14.01 -27.26 -3.34
C ALA A 155 14.97 -27.34 -4.54
N GLN A 156 14.54 -27.93 -5.66
CA GLN A 156 15.32 -27.97 -6.91
C GLN A 156 15.53 -26.58 -7.53
N ASN A 157 14.56 -25.68 -7.37
CA ASN A 157 14.65 -24.27 -7.79
C ASN A 157 15.48 -23.40 -6.83
N GLY A 158 16.14 -24.02 -5.84
CA GLY A 158 17.14 -23.39 -4.98
C GLY A 158 16.61 -22.92 -3.62
N HIS A 159 15.38 -23.27 -3.24
CA HIS A 159 14.81 -22.90 -1.94
C HIS A 159 14.15 -24.10 -1.26
N ALA A 160 14.88 -24.77 -0.37
CA ALA A 160 14.42 -26.01 0.25
C ALA A 160 13.36 -25.79 1.34
N ASP A 161 13.47 -24.71 2.11
CA ASP A 161 12.56 -24.41 3.21
C ASP A 161 11.25 -23.81 2.68
N PRO A 162 10.10 -23.92 3.37
CA PRO A 162 8.92 -23.14 3.04
C PRO A 162 9.17 -21.64 3.10
N TYR A 163 8.62 -20.89 2.15
CA TYR A 163 8.62 -19.43 2.17
C TYR A 163 7.68 -18.86 3.25
N GLY A 164 6.64 -19.61 3.64
CA GLY A 164 5.74 -19.22 4.72
C GLY A 164 4.78 -18.09 4.36
N VAL A 165 4.39 -17.97 3.09
CA VAL A 165 3.47 -16.94 2.58
C VAL A 165 2.10 -17.04 3.27
N ARG A 166 1.67 -15.97 3.94
CA ARG A 166 0.39 -15.93 4.65
C ARG A 166 -0.69 -15.13 3.92
N LEU A 167 -0.34 -14.00 3.31
CA LEU A 167 -1.31 -13.09 2.72
C LEU A 167 -1.68 -13.54 1.30
N TRP A 168 -2.93 -13.93 1.08
CA TRP A 168 -3.43 -14.45 -0.19
C TRP A 168 -4.65 -13.66 -0.66
N GLY A 169 -4.47 -12.78 -1.65
CA GLY A 169 -5.57 -12.10 -2.34
C GLY A 169 -6.26 -13.05 -3.31
N ILE A 170 -7.56 -13.26 -3.17
CA ILE A 170 -8.31 -14.19 -4.02
C ILE A 170 -9.10 -13.40 -5.06
N GLY A 171 -8.50 -13.28 -6.25
CA GLY A 171 -8.93 -12.37 -7.30
C GLY A 171 -8.57 -10.91 -6.99
N ASN A 172 -8.51 -10.09 -8.03
CA ASN A 172 -8.29 -8.66 -7.95
C ASN A 172 -9.38 -7.91 -8.72
N GLU A 173 -9.87 -6.77 -8.19
CA GLU A 173 -10.84 -5.90 -8.86
C GLU A 173 -11.89 -6.70 -9.64
N ALA A 174 -12.57 -7.62 -8.93
CA ALA A 174 -13.49 -8.56 -9.57
C ALA A 174 -14.62 -7.85 -10.34
N TRP A 175 -14.91 -6.59 -10.00
CA TRP A 175 -15.84 -5.69 -10.67
C TRP A 175 -15.32 -5.08 -11.99
N ALA A 176 -14.02 -5.14 -12.27
CA ALA A 176 -13.39 -4.62 -13.50
C ALA A 176 -12.50 -5.68 -14.17
N GLY A 177 -11.18 -5.52 -14.11
CA GLY A 177 -10.21 -6.37 -14.81
C GLY A 177 -10.27 -7.84 -14.41
N GLY A 178 -10.73 -8.14 -13.19
CA GLY A 178 -10.90 -9.50 -12.68
C GLY A 178 -12.16 -10.23 -13.17
N GLY A 179 -12.86 -9.71 -14.19
CA GLY A 179 -13.93 -10.44 -14.87
C GLY A 179 -15.33 -9.82 -14.78
N MET A 180 -15.45 -8.53 -14.42
CA MET A 180 -16.72 -7.77 -14.42
C MET A 180 -17.86 -8.48 -13.65
N MET A 181 -17.51 -9.12 -12.54
CA MET A 181 -18.42 -9.88 -11.70
C MET A 181 -19.35 -8.94 -10.93
N THR A 182 -20.51 -9.47 -10.52
CA THR A 182 -21.33 -8.83 -9.48
C THR A 182 -20.84 -9.28 -8.10
N PRO A 183 -21.21 -8.60 -7.00
CA PRO A 183 -20.78 -8.99 -5.65
C PRO A 183 -21.12 -10.43 -5.28
N THR A 184 -22.30 -10.90 -5.71
CA THR A 184 -22.77 -12.27 -5.43
C THR A 184 -22.07 -13.31 -6.31
N SER A 185 -21.86 -13.01 -7.60
CA SER A 185 -21.14 -13.92 -8.49
C SER A 185 -19.68 -14.05 -8.06
N TYR A 186 -19.04 -12.95 -7.66
CA TYR A 186 -17.72 -12.96 -7.05
C TYR A 186 -17.70 -13.78 -5.77
N LEU A 187 -18.65 -13.57 -4.85
CA LEU A 187 -18.70 -14.34 -3.60
C LEU A 187 -18.86 -15.85 -3.84
N ASP A 188 -19.63 -16.27 -4.84
CA ASP A 188 -19.81 -17.68 -5.18
C ASP A 188 -18.49 -18.32 -5.65
N GLU A 189 -17.72 -17.63 -6.48
CA GLU A 189 -16.38 -18.09 -6.87
C GLU A 189 -15.37 -18.00 -5.72
N TYR A 190 -15.36 -16.90 -4.96
CA TYR A 190 -14.55 -16.76 -3.75
C TYR A 190 -14.76 -17.93 -2.78
N ARG A 191 -16.01 -18.33 -2.53
CA ARG A 191 -16.36 -19.49 -1.68
C ARG A 191 -15.66 -20.76 -2.17
N ARG A 192 -15.57 -20.99 -3.47
CA ARG A 192 -14.91 -22.18 -4.05
C ARG A 192 -13.41 -22.17 -3.80
N TYR A 193 -12.75 -21.03 -4.00
CA TYR A 193 -11.33 -20.88 -3.75
C TYR A 193 -11.02 -20.93 -2.25
N ALA A 194 -11.67 -20.09 -1.44
CA ALA A 194 -11.44 -19.98 0.00
C ALA A 194 -11.71 -21.29 0.76
N ALA A 195 -12.75 -22.05 0.40
CA ALA A 195 -13.03 -23.35 1.04
C ALA A 195 -11.96 -24.41 0.73
N ALA A 196 -11.16 -24.22 -0.31
CA ALA A 196 -10.17 -25.16 -0.78
C ALA A 196 -8.74 -24.85 -0.29
N LEU A 197 -8.57 -23.79 0.52
CA LEU A 197 -7.28 -23.37 1.06
C LEU A 197 -6.61 -24.51 1.85
N PRO A 198 -5.38 -24.90 1.50
CA PRO A 198 -4.61 -25.85 2.27
C PRO A 198 -4.25 -25.26 3.64
N ARG A 199 -4.39 -26.06 4.69
CA ARG A 199 -4.14 -25.61 6.07
C ARG A 199 -2.68 -25.67 6.48
N PHE A 200 -1.92 -26.61 5.91
CA PHE A 200 -0.53 -26.94 6.30
C PHE A 200 -0.35 -27.21 7.81
N THR A 201 -1.39 -27.70 8.48
CA THR A 201 -1.37 -28.07 9.90
C THR A 201 -1.50 -29.58 10.09
N ALA A 202 -0.97 -30.10 11.20
CA ALA A 202 -1.07 -31.53 11.56
C ALA A 202 -2.44 -31.86 12.18
N SER A 203 -3.06 -30.92 12.90
CA SER A 203 -4.40 -31.08 13.47
C SER A 203 -5.43 -30.25 12.72
N VAL A 204 -6.65 -30.80 12.62
CA VAL A 204 -7.82 -30.07 12.14
C VAL A 204 -8.29 -28.99 13.12
N LEU A 205 -7.72 -28.93 14.33
CA LEU A 205 -8.03 -27.92 15.34
C LEU A 205 -7.08 -26.72 15.28
N ASP A 206 -5.92 -26.83 14.60
CA ASP A 206 -4.93 -25.76 14.55
C ASP A 206 -5.36 -24.67 13.56
N ALA A 207 -5.29 -23.40 13.95
CA ALA A 207 -5.60 -22.31 13.02
C ALA A 207 -4.64 -22.35 11.81
N PRO A 208 -5.15 -22.31 10.56
CA PRO A 208 -4.28 -22.23 9.39
C PRO A 208 -3.51 -20.91 9.41
N ALA A 209 -2.29 -20.93 8.86
CA ALA A 209 -1.48 -19.71 8.74
C ALA A 209 -1.99 -18.75 7.64
N ALA A 210 -2.77 -19.27 6.68
CA ALA A 210 -3.29 -18.51 5.56
C ALA A 210 -4.23 -17.39 6.03
N TYR A 211 -4.04 -16.22 5.45
CA TYR A 211 -4.82 -15.01 5.62
C TYR A 211 -5.45 -14.66 4.27
N PRO A 212 -6.64 -15.20 3.96
CA PRO A 212 -7.33 -14.96 2.70
C PRO A 212 -7.96 -13.56 2.66
N ILE A 213 -7.72 -12.84 1.57
CA ILE A 213 -8.19 -11.48 1.32
C ILE A 213 -9.18 -11.53 0.15
N ALA A 214 -10.39 -11.02 0.36
CA ALA A 214 -11.40 -10.89 -0.68
C ALA A 214 -11.29 -9.54 -1.39
N SER A 215 -11.51 -9.52 -2.70
CA SER A 215 -11.67 -8.31 -3.52
C SER A 215 -12.88 -7.52 -3.03
N GLY A 216 -12.63 -6.34 -2.48
CA GLY A 216 -13.64 -5.36 -2.11
C GLY A 216 -13.97 -4.40 -3.26
N PRO A 217 -14.57 -3.25 -2.96
CA PRO A 217 -15.12 -2.35 -3.96
C PRO A 217 -14.10 -1.40 -4.58
N ASP A 218 -14.47 -0.83 -5.72
CA ASP A 218 -13.91 0.41 -6.25
C ASP A 218 -14.35 1.60 -5.38
N GLY A 219 -13.47 2.10 -4.52
CA GLY A 219 -13.70 3.26 -3.67
C GLY A 219 -14.03 4.54 -4.43
N ASN A 220 -13.65 4.65 -5.70
CA ASN A 220 -13.92 5.79 -6.56
C ASN A 220 -15.34 5.82 -7.16
N LYS A 221 -16.18 4.79 -6.92
CA LYS A 221 -17.56 4.72 -7.42
C LYS A 221 -18.58 4.82 -6.27
N PRO A 222 -19.08 6.03 -5.93
CA PRO A 222 -19.91 6.21 -4.73
C PRO A 222 -21.17 5.35 -4.63
N LEU A 223 -21.81 5.08 -5.77
CA LEU A 223 -23.01 4.26 -5.80
C LEU A 223 -22.67 2.77 -5.79
N GLU A 224 -21.67 2.38 -6.58
CA GLU A 224 -21.30 0.97 -6.76
C GLU A 224 -20.59 0.42 -5.53
N ARG A 225 -19.70 1.18 -4.88
CA ARG A 225 -18.98 0.72 -3.68
C ARG A 225 -19.89 0.37 -2.52
N VAL A 226 -20.94 1.16 -2.32
CA VAL A 226 -21.94 0.92 -1.28
C VAL A 226 -22.75 -0.33 -1.60
N ALA A 227 -23.19 -0.48 -2.85
CA ALA A 227 -23.92 -1.66 -3.28
C ALA A 227 -23.07 -2.93 -3.18
N TRP A 228 -21.80 -2.84 -3.61
CA TRP A 228 -20.85 -3.94 -3.63
C TRP A 228 -20.64 -4.54 -2.24
N THR A 229 -20.21 -3.71 -1.29
CA THR A 229 -19.94 -4.17 0.09
C THR A 229 -21.20 -4.66 0.77
N ARG A 230 -22.31 -3.92 0.66
CA ARG A 230 -23.57 -4.32 1.30
C ARG A 230 -24.08 -5.66 0.79
N ASP A 231 -24.09 -5.85 -0.52
CA ASP A 231 -24.68 -7.05 -1.12
C ASP A 231 -23.73 -8.25 -0.97
N PHE A 232 -22.40 -8.04 -1.00
CA PHE A 232 -21.40 -9.05 -0.64
C PHE A 232 -21.61 -9.57 0.78
N PHE A 233 -21.61 -8.69 1.80
CA PHE A 233 -21.73 -9.15 3.18
C PHE A 233 -23.11 -9.70 3.53
N ARG A 234 -24.19 -9.19 2.92
CA ARG A 234 -25.53 -9.79 3.06
C ARG A 234 -25.56 -11.23 2.54
N ALA A 235 -24.93 -11.49 1.40
CA ALA A 235 -24.84 -12.83 0.83
C ALA A 235 -23.88 -13.73 1.63
N LEU A 236 -22.78 -13.17 2.16
CA LEU A 236 -21.83 -13.85 3.04
C LEU A 236 -22.53 -14.36 4.31
N ALA A 237 -23.38 -13.54 4.93
CA ALA A 237 -24.11 -13.85 6.15
C ALA A 237 -25.23 -14.90 5.96
N SER A 238 -25.73 -15.10 4.74
CA SER A 238 -26.91 -15.95 4.48
C SER A 238 -26.68 -17.45 4.69
N PHE A 239 -25.44 -17.93 4.57
CA PHE A 239 -25.06 -19.34 4.72
C PHE A 239 -23.67 -19.46 5.34
N ARG A 240 -23.24 -20.68 5.70
CA ARG A 240 -21.90 -20.96 6.26
C ARG A 240 -20.80 -20.17 5.57
N GLN A 241 -19.99 -19.47 6.36
CA GLN A 241 -19.01 -18.54 5.83
C GLN A 241 -17.74 -19.30 5.38
N PRO A 242 -17.18 -19.01 4.20
CA PRO A 242 -15.84 -19.46 3.85
C PRO A 242 -14.80 -18.76 4.74
N PRO A 243 -13.56 -19.27 4.83
CA PRO A 243 -12.45 -18.52 5.41
C PRO A 243 -12.30 -17.17 4.71
N ILE A 244 -12.29 -16.10 5.50
CA ILE A 244 -12.04 -14.72 5.06
C ILE A 244 -11.37 -14.00 6.23
N SER A 245 -10.30 -13.28 5.94
CA SER A 245 -9.55 -12.51 6.94
C SER A 245 -9.50 -11.03 6.60
N GLY A 246 -9.40 -10.69 5.30
CA GLY A 246 -9.35 -9.31 4.82
C GLY A 246 -10.35 -9.02 3.71
N TYR A 247 -10.69 -7.74 3.57
CA TYR A 247 -11.55 -7.18 2.54
C TYR A 247 -10.90 -5.95 1.90
N ASP A 248 -10.60 -6.04 0.60
CA ASP A 248 -9.66 -5.17 -0.10
C ASP A 248 -10.35 -4.01 -0.85
N LEU A 249 -10.25 -2.80 -0.29
CA LEU A 249 -10.73 -1.55 -0.87
C LEU A 249 -9.65 -0.92 -1.75
N HIS A 250 -10.01 -0.49 -2.96
CA HIS A 250 -9.11 0.30 -3.82
C HIS A 250 -9.60 1.75 -3.89
N PHE A 251 -8.70 2.72 -3.81
CA PHE A 251 -9.05 4.14 -3.93
C PHE A 251 -7.88 4.97 -4.46
N TYR A 252 -8.06 5.60 -5.61
CA TYR A 252 -7.09 6.51 -6.20
C TYR A 252 -7.57 7.96 -6.11
N ASN A 253 -6.70 8.91 -5.89
CA ASN A 253 -7.02 10.32 -6.15
C ASN A 253 -6.45 10.71 -7.52
N TRP A 254 -7.28 11.33 -8.34
CA TRP A 254 -6.97 11.54 -9.75
C TRP A 254 -7.50 12.86 -10.29
N ASN A 255 -7.05 13.22 -11.47
CA ASN A 255 -7.44 14.43 -12.19
C ASN A 255 -7.94 14.09 -13.62
N ILE A 256 -8.51 12.88 -13.81
CA ILE A 256 -8.84 12.30 -15.12
C ILE A 256 -9.67 13.21 -16.05
N ASP A 257 -10.53 14.06 -15.49
CA ASP A 257 -11.43 14.94 -16.23
C ASP A 257 -10.81 16.32 -16.56
N HIS A 258 -9.52 16.54 -16.26
CA HIS A 258 -8.83 17.83 -16.40
C HIS A 258 -7.62 17.74 -17.35
N GLU A 259 -7.84 18.03 -18.64
CA GLU A 259 -6.83 17.85 -19.69
C GLU A 259 -5.53 18.68 -19.52
N ASN A 260 -5.61 19.83 -18.85
CA ASN A 260 -4.46 20.72 -18.64
C ASN A 260 -3.75 20.48 -17.29
N ASP A 261 -4.25 19.55 -16.47
CA ASP A 261 -3.66 19.19 -15.19
C ASP A 261 -2.82 17.92 -15.37
N SER A 262 -1.50 18.08 -15.28
CA SER A 262 -0.52 17.01 -15.42
C SER A 262 0.37 16.94 -14.17
N PRO A 263 1.12 15.85 -13.94
CA PRO A 263 1.98 15.74 -12.77
C PRO A 263 2.95 16.91 -12.59
N THR A 264 3.42 17.54 -13.68
CA THR A 264 4.45 18.60 -13.66
C THR A 264 3.98 19.95 -14.17
N ARG A 265 2.70 20.07 -14.57
CA ARG A 265 2.08 21.34 -14.98
C ARG A 265 0.67 21.39 -14.42
N PHE A 266 0.49 22.25 -13.43
CA PHE A 266 -0.76 22.54 -12.76
C PHE A 266 -0.71 23.96 -12.18
N ASP A 267 -1.87 24.56 -11.99
CA ASP A 267 -2.03 25.80 -11.24
C ASP A 267 -2.49 25.51 -9.81
N GLU A 268 -2.81 26.56 -9.06
CA GLU A 268 -3.30 26.44 -7.68
C GLU A 268 -4.63 25.70 -7.59
N GLU A 269 -5.51 25.83 -8.59
CA GLU A 269 -6.77 25.07 -8.62
C GLU A 269 -6.49 23.56 -8.83
N GLY A 270 -5.57 23.21 -9.73
CA GLY A 270 -5.11 21.83 -9.92
C GLY A 270 -4.36 21.26 -8.71
N TRP A 271 -3.63 22.10 -7.97
CA TRP A 271 -3.02 21.73 -6.70
C TRP A 271 -4.08 21.36 -5.66
N ASP A 272 -5.01 22.28 -5.40
CA ASP A 272 -6.07 22.09 -4.40
C ASP A 272 -6.98 20.90 -4.75
N ARG A 273 -7.33 20.74 -6.03
CA ARG A 273 -8.22 19.66 -6.47
C ARG A 273 -7.67 18.27 -6.14
N VAL A 274 -6.41 18.03 -6.47
CA VAL A 274 -5.77 16.72 -6.21
C VAL A 274 -5.62 16.49 -4.71
N ILE A 275 -5.30 17.52 -3.93
CA ILE A 275 -5.25 17.46 -2.47
C ILE A 275 -6.62 17.11 -1.89
N GLN A 276 -7.68 17.83 -2.26
CA GLN A 276 -9.03 17.58 -1.75
C GLN A 276 -9.53 16.18 -2.12
N SER A 277 -9.22 15.69 -3.32
CA SER A 277 -9.56 14.32 -3.73
C SER A 277 -8.93 13.26 -2.83
N SER A 278 -7.68 13.46 -2.37
CA SER A 278 -7.03 12.52 -1.44
C SER A 278 -7.73 12.45 -0.07
N LEU A 279 -8.34 13.55 0.38
CA LEU A 279 -9.05 13.62 1.66
C LEU A 279 -10.37 12.82 1.67
N GLU A 280 -10.93 12.50 0.49
CA GLU A 280 -12.17 11.71 0.39
C GLU A 280 -12.01 10.29 0.96
N LEU A 281 -10.79 9.74 0.94
CA LEU A 281 -10.50 8.38 1.41
C LEU A 281 -11.00 8.15 2.84
N GLU A 282 -10.88 9.12 3.75
CA GLU A 282 -11.31 8.94 5.13
C GLU A 282 -12.81 8.66 5.23
N LYS A 283 -13.61 9.40 4.46
CA LYS A 283 -15.05 9.17 4.39
C LYS A 283 -15.35 7.78 3.81
N VAL A 284 -14.60 7.36 2.78
CA VAL A 284 -14.75 6.02 2.19
C VAL A 284 -14.42 4.94 3.21
N ILE A 285 -13.31 5.08 3.97
CA ILE A 285 -12.94 4.14 5.04
C ILE A 285 -14.08 3.99 6.06
N HIS A 286 -14.63 5.10 6.55
CA HIS A 286 -15.73 5.05 7.53
C HIS A 286 -16.98 4.39 6.96
N GLU A 287 -17.35 4.73 5.72
CA GLU A 287 -18.50 4.16 5.02
C GLU A 287 -18.34 2.64 4.82
N GLN A 288 -17.17 2.20 4.33
CA GLN A 288 -16.92 0.78 4.09
C GLN A 288 -16.83 -0.02 5.39
N TRP A 289 -16.12 0.51 6.40
CA TRP A 289 -16.07 -0.11 7.72
C TRP A 289 -17.46 -0.28 8.31
N GLN A 290 -18.32 0.75 8.26
CA GLN A 290 -19.69 0.64 8.76
C GLN A 290 -20.50 -0.43 8.02
N LEU A 291 -20.43 -0.47 6.69
CA LEU A 291 -21.14 -1.48 5.89
C LEU A 291 -20.67 -2.90 6.21
N MET A 292 -19.37 -3.10 6.45
CA MET A 292 -18.82 -4.37 6.90
C MET A 292 -19.38 -4.76 8.27
N GLN A 293 -19.40 -3.84 9.24
CA GLN A 293 -19.96 -4.12 10.57
C GLN A 293 -21.45 -4.46 10.52
N GLU A 294 -22.23 -3.72 9.73
CA GLU A 294 -23.66 -4.00 9.49
C GLU A 294 -23.86 -5.39 8.89
N GLY A 295 -23.01 -5.76 7.93
CA GLY A 295 -23.03 -7.06 7.28
C GLY A 295 -22.64 -8.22 8.20
N LEU A 296 -21.57 -8.06 8.99
CA LEU A 296 -21.10 -9.06 9.96
C LEU A 296 -22.12 -9.26 11.10
N ALA A 297 -22.86 -8.22 11.48
CA ALA A 297 -23.95 -8.33 12.45
C ALA A 297 -25.12 -9.21 11.96
N LEU A 298 -25.24 -9.47 10.66
CA LEU A 298 -26.25 -10.38 10.09
C LEU A 298 -25.84 -11.86 10.18
N VAL A 299 -24.57 -12.17 10.49
CA VAL A 299 -24.09 -13.56 10.60
C VAL A 299 -24.80 -14.23 11.80
N PRO A 300 -25.50 -15.36 11.59
CA PRO A 300 -26.27 -16.01 12.64
C PRO A 300 -25.38 -16.59 13.74
N GLU A 301 -25.97 -16.80 14.92
CA GLU A 301 -25.30 -17.53 15.99
C GLU A 301 -25.04 -18.99 15.57
N PRO A 302 -23.89 -19.57 15.96
CA PRO A 302 -23.58 -20.99 15.75
C PRO A 302 -24.67 -21.92 16.31
N GLU A 303 -25.14 -22.87 15.50
CA GLU A 303 -26.12 -23.89 15.92
C GLU A 303 -25.46 -25.02 16.73
N SER A 304 -24.13 -25.16 16.64
CA SER A 304 -23.37 -26.20 17.30
C SER A 304 -22.04 -25.68 17.87
N SER A 305 -21.48 -26.39 18.85
CA SER A 305 -20.21 -26.02 19.49
C SER A 305 -18.97 -26.18 18.60
N LEU A 306 -19.13 -26.74 17.39
CA LEU A 306 -18.06 -26.88 16.40
C LEU A 306 -18.09 -25.79 15.33
N ASP A 307 -19.18 -25.01 15.26
CA ASP A 307 -19.32 -23.91 14.32
C ASP A 307 -18.72 -22.63 14.92
N THR A 308 -18.05 -21.83 14.09
CA THR A 308 -17.48 -20.53 14.49
C THR A 308 -18.26 -19.39 13.85
N LYS A 309 -18.57 -18.36 14.63
CA LYS A 309 -19.14 -17.12 14.11
C LYS A 309 -18.05 -16.27 13.47
N LEU A 310 -18.21 -15.90 12.20
CA LEU A 310 -17.38 -14.86 11.60
C LEU A 310 -17.77 -13.50 12.23
N ALA A 311 -16.93 -13.03 13.14
CA ALA A 311 -17.18 -11.81 13.90
C ALA A 311 -16.33 -10.61 13.43
N HIS A 312 -15.29 -10.86 12.66
CA HIS A 312 -14.33 -9.85 12.24
C HIS A 312 -13.77 -10.17 10.84
N VAL A 313 -13.64 -9.13 10.03
CA VAL A 313 -12.91 -9.13 8.76
C VAL A 313 -12.16 -7.80 8.72
N ASP A 314 -10.86 -7.82 8.46
CA ASP A 314 -10.05 -6.62 8.36
C ASP A 314 -10.42 -5.82 7.10
N LEU A 315 -10.58 -4.51 7.25
CA LEU A 315 -10.60 -3.60 6.10
C LEU A 315 -9.15 -3.33 5.68
N ILE A 316 -8.87 -3.52 4.41
CA ILE A 316 -7.56 -3.32 3.79
C ILE A 316 -7.73 -2.29 2.68
N VAL A 317 -6.77 -1.37 2.54
CA VAL A 317 -6.70 -0.44 1.40
C VAL A 317 -5.58 -0.91 0.45
N GLY A 318 -5.84 -1.95 -0.34
CA GLY A 318 -4.80 -2.66 -1.09
C GLY A 318 -4.28 -1.91 -2.30
N GLU A 319 -4.95 -0.86 -2.74
CA GLU A 319 -4.43 0.08 -3.74
C GLU A 319 -4.84 1.50 -3.38
N TRP A 320 -3.84 2.38 -3.27
CA TRP A 320 -4.04 3.81 -3.15
C TRP A 320 -2.89 4.62 -3.74
N GLY A 321 -3.18 5.87 -4.06
CA GLY A 321 -2.19 6.84 -4.51
C GLY A 321 -2.69 7.72 -5.64
N ASN A 322 -1.81 8.59 -6.12
CA ASN A 322 -2.11 9.49 -7.22
C ASN A 322 -2.12 8.75 -8.55
N TRP A 323 -3.19 8.90 -9.31
CA TRP A 323 -3.27 8.46 -10.70
C TRP A 323 -3.56 9.66 -11.59
N HIS A 324 -2.52 10.20 -12.22
CA HIS A 324 -2.67 11.36 -13.10
C HIS A 324 -3.15 10.94 -14.48
N ARG A 325 -3.96 11.80 -15.11
CA ARG A 325 -4.53 11.57 -16.44
C ARG A 325 -3.50 11.18 -17.50
N ASP A 326 -2.33 11.82 -17.49
CA ASP A 326 -1.29 11.59 -18.49
C ASP A 326 -0.75 10.15 -18.46
N ALA A 327 -0.81 9.49 -17.29
CA ALA A 327 -0.32 8.12 -17.11
C ALA A 327 -1.07 7.12 -18.00
N PHE A 328 -2.37 7.32 -18.26
CA PHE A 328 -3.18 6.47 -19.15
C PHE A 328 -2.63 6.40 -20.58
N TYR A 329 -1.88 7.41 -21.00
CA TYR A 329 -1.32 7.52 -22.35
C TYR A 329 0.20 7.32 -22.37
N ALA A 330 0.84 7.18 -21.20
CA ALA A 330 2.28 7.00 -21.08
C ALA A 330 2.73 5.65 -21.67
N ARG A 331 3.96 5.62 -22.18
CA ARG A 331 4.69 4.41 -22.59
C ARG A 331 6.14 4.58 -22.13
N PRO A 332 6.66 3.78 -21.18
CA PRO A 332 6.03 2.64 -20.50
C PRO A 332 4.70 2.97 -19.79
N ALA A 333 3.79 2.00 -19.71
CA ALA A 333 2.42 2.24 -19.24
C ALA A 333 2.38 2.77 -17.82
N LEU A 334 1.48 3.74 -17.59
CA LEU A 334 1.22 4.37 -16.30
C LEU A 334 2.44 5.05 -15.63
N TYR A 335 3.51 5.31 -16.39
CA TYR A 335 4.61 6.14 -15.93
C TYR A 335 4.15 7.58 -15.70
N GLN A 336 4.47 8.14 -14.53
CA GLN A 336 4.22 9.54 -14.19
C GLN A 336 5.34 10.09 -13.30
N GLN A 337 5.54 11.41 -13.35
CA GLN A 337 6.45 12.09 -12.42
C GLN A 337 5.81 12.32 -11.05
N VAL A 338 6.68 12.53 -10.05
CA VAL A 338 6.31 12.71 -8.66
C VAL A 338 6.91 14.02 -8.15
N THR A 339 6.04 14.94 -7.74
CA THR A 339 6.34 16.31 -7.32
C THR A 339 5.99 16.53 -5.85
N MET A 340 6.11 17.77 -5.36
CA MET A 340 5.61 18.11 -4.01
C MET A 340 4.10 17.94 -3.84
N ARG A 341 3.32 18.06 -4.92
CA ARG A 341 1.87 17.79 -4.87
C ARG A 341 1.59 16.34 -4.48
N ASP A 342 2.41 15.44 -5.03
CA ASP A 342 2.34 14.01 -4.77
C ASP A 342 2.83 13.65 -3.35
N ALA A 343 3.88 14.33 -2.89
CA ALA A 343 4.36 14.18 -1.51
C ALA A 343 3.29 14.59 -0.48
N ILE A 344 2.60 15.70 -0.70
CA ILE A 344 1.55 16.17 0.22
C ILE A 344 0.38 15.20 0.27
N THR A 345 -0.13 14.78 -0.89
CA THR A 345 -1.24 13.82 -0.96
C THR A 345 -0.87 12.46 -0.36
N THR A 346 0.37 12.01 -0.55
CA THR A 346 0.91 10.81 0.10
C THR A 346 0.97 10.98 1.62
N ALA A 347 1.46 12.11 2.12
CA ALA A 347 1.53 12.40 3.56
C ALA A 347 0.13 12.45 4.20
N LEU A 348 -0.82 13.15 3.56
CA LEU A 348 -2.21 13.24 4.01
C LEU A 348 -2.89 11.86 4.01
N THR A 349 -2.63 11.03 3.00
CA THR A 349 -3.18 9.68 2.91
C THR A 349 -2.62 8.78 4.02
N LEU A 350 -1.31 8.84 4.29
CA LEU A 350 -0.72 8.13 5.42
C LEU A 350 -1.28 8.63 6.76
N ASP A 351 -1.47 9.94 6.94
CA ASP A 351 -2.12 10.49 8.14
C ASP A 351 -3.56 9.98 8.29
N ILE A 352 -4.33 9.88 7.20
CA ILE A 352 -5.68 9.28 7.17
C ILE A 352 -5.64 7.82 7.61
N LEU A 353 -4.74 7.01 7.03
CA LEU A 353 -4.62 5.60 7.35
C LEU A 353 -4.23 5.40 8.81
N GLN A 354 -3.28 6.17 9.31
CA GLN A 354 -2.76 6.06 10.67
C GLN A 354 -3.78 6.50 11.73
N ARG A 355 -4.55 7.58 11.48
CA ARG A 355 -5.61 8.00 12.41
C ARG A 355 -6.84 7.09 12.38
N ASN A 356 -6.95 6.23 11.35
CA ASN A 356 -7.99 5.21 11.22
C ASN A 356 -7.42 3.78 11.42
N CYS A 357 -6.31 3.65 12.16
CA CYS A 357 -5.66 2.35 12.43
C CYS A 357 -6.51 1.38 13.29
N ASP A 358 -7.62 1.85 13.86
CA ASP A 358 -8.63 1.03 14.52
C ASP A 358 -9.64 0.39 13.54
N LYS A 359 -9.64 0.83 12.28
CA LYS A 359 -10.55 0.37 11.22
C LYS A 359 -9.81 -0.30 10.07
N VAL A 360 -8.66 0.26 9.67
CA VAL A 360 -7.83 -0.25 8.57
C VAL A 360 -6.63 -0.99 9.13
N SER A 361 -6.44 -2.22 8.70
CA SER A 361 -5.37 -3.09 9.20
C SER A 361 -4.14 -3.11 8.30
N MET A 362 -4.28 -2.83 7.00
CA MET A 362 -3.20 -2.87 6.02
C MET A 362 -3.52 -1.94 4.84
N ALA A 363 -2.48 -1.40 4.19
CA ALA A 363 -2.63 -0.61 2.98
C ALA A 363 -1.42 -0.77 2.05
N CYS A 364 -1.59 -0.61 0.74
CA CYS A 364 -0.49 -0.69 -0.23
C CYS A 364 -0.51 0.46 -1.23
N ASN A 365 0.61 1.20 -1.30
CA ASN A 365 0.80 2.29 -2.26
C ASN A 365 0.98 1.75 -3.68
N ALA A 366 0.17 2.25 -4.61
CA ALA A 366 0.16 1.87 -6.01
C ALA A 366 0.89 2.93 -6.87
N GLN A 367 2.04 2.63 -7.48
CA GLN A 367 2.90 1.46 -7.24
C GLN A 367 4.30 1.91 -6.82
N THR A 368 5.15 0.97 -6.43
CA THR A 368 6.41 1.31 -5.77
C THR A 368 7.49 1.83 -6.72
N VAL A 369 7.59 1.26 -7.93
CA VAL A 369 8.64 1.57 -8.91
C VAL A 369 8.03 1.91 -10.27
N ASN A 370 8.44 3.03 -10.87
CA ASN A 370 8.09 3.52 -12.23
C ASN A 370 6.60 3.69 -12.61
N VAL A 371 5.67 3.19 -11.81
CA VAL A 371 4.23 3.18 -12.09
C VAL A 371 3.48 3.98 -11.03
N LEU A 372 2.59 4.87 -11.48
CA LEU A 372 1.68 5.64 -10.63
C LEU A 372 2.37 6.42 -9.50
N ASN A 373 1.99 6.22 -8.23
CA ASN A 373 2.47 6.98 -7.08
C ASN A 373 3.86 6.52 -6.59
N SER A 374 4.81 6.42 -7.52
CA SER A 374 6.13 5.81 -7.33
C SER A 374 6.95 6.41 -6.20
N LEU A 375 7.60 5.53 -5.44
CA LEU A 375 8.63 5.89 -4.47
C LEU A 375 9.99 5.97 -5.18
N ILE A 376 10.19 5.14 -6.19
CA ILE A 376 11.46 5.04 -6.90
C ILE A 376 11.19 5.09 -8.41
N LEU A 377 12.01 5.84 -9.13
CA LEU A 377 12.03 5.84 -10.59
C LEU A 377 13.38 5.34 -11.08
N THR A 378 13.40 4.78 -12.29
CA THR A 378 14.63 4.32 -12.95
C THR A 378 14.72 4.88 -14.36
N GLU A 379 15.93 5.25 -14.76
CA GLU A 379 16.21 5.71 -16.12
C GLU A 379 17.65 5.35 -16.49
N GLY A 380 17.81 4.46 -17.47
CA GLY A 380 19.11 3.87 -17.77
C GLY A 380 19.69 3.16 -16.55
N GLU A 381 20.93 3.48 -16.18
CA GLU A 381 21.59 2.96 -14.97
C GLU A 381 21.18 3.71 -13.68
N SER A 382 20.47 4.84 -13.80
CA SER A 382 20.13 5.69 -12.66
C SER A 382 18.94 5.14 -11.86
N THR A 383 19.00 5.34 -10.55
CA THR A 383 17.87 5.16 -9.63
C THR A 383 17.60 6.49 -8.95
N ILE A 384 16.34 6.94 -8.98
CA ILE A 384 15.91 8.25 -8.52
C ILE A 384 14.90 8.05 -7.39
N LEU A 385 15.20 8.58 -6.21
CA LEU A 385 14.27 8.57 -5.08
C LEU A 385 13.29 9.73 -5.24
N THR A 386 12.00 9.46 -5.24
CA THR A 386 10.99 10.50 -5.42
C THR A 386 10.70 11.24 -4.10
N PRO A 387 10.02 12.39 -4.14
CA PRO A 387 9.49 13.02 -2.92
C PRO A 387 8.65 12.05 -2.06
N ASN A 388 7.92 11.11 -2.66
CA ASN A 388 7.16 10.11 -1.92
C ASN A 388 8.05 9.18 -1.10
N PHE A 389 9.24 8.79 -1.60
CA PHE A 389 10.19 8.00 -0.81
C PHE A 389 10.56 8.70 0.49
N ASP A 390 10.83 10.01 0.42
CA ASP A 390 11.16 10.80 1.61
C ASP A 390 9.99 10.92 2.58
N VAL A 391 8.74 11.04 2.09
CA VAL A 391 7.54 10.97 2.96
C VAL A 391 7.46 9.64 3.70
N PHE A 392 7.60 8.52 3.00
CA PHE A 392 7.57 7.19 3.63
C PHE A 392 8.70 7.01 4.66
N MET A 393 9.87 7.58 4.42
CA MET A 393 10.98 7.56 5.36
C MET A 393 10.72 8.44 6.59
N MET A 394 10.18 9.64 6.41
CA MET A 394 9.77 10.52 7.51
C MET A 394 8.70 9.86 8.40
N TYR A 395 7.80 9.09 7.78
CA TYR A 395 6.68 8.45 8.47
C TYR A 395 7.04 7.08 9.08
N LYS A 396 8.19 6.48 8.71
CA LYS A 396 8.61 5.14 9.14
C LYS A 396 8.57 4.95 10.66
N ALA A 397 8.85 6.00 11.43
CA ALA A 397 8.86 5.97 12.89
C ALA A 397 7.45 5.80 13.52
N HIS A 398 6.37 6.00 12.77
CA HIS A 398 5.01 5.72 13.23
C HIS A 398 4.66 4.23 13.22
N ARG A 399 5.43 3.38 12.54
CA ARG A 399 5.15 1.93 12.47
C ARG A 399 5.21 1.31 13.87
N GLY A 400 4.08 0.81 14.36
CA GLY A 400 3.95 0.27 15.71
C GLY A 400 3.80 1.31 16.81
N ALA A 401 3.78 2.60 16.48
CA ALA A 401 3.50 3.68 17.43
C ALA A 401 2.02 3.68 17.86
N MET A 402 1.71 4.37 18.96
CA MET A 402 0.34 4.57 19.41
C MET A 402 -0.21 5.87 18.83
N ALA A 403 -1.18 5.80 17.92
CA ALA A 403 -1.82 6.98 17.34
C ALA A 403 -2.58 7.76 18.42
N LEU A 404 -2.51 9.08 18.35
CA LEU A 404 -3.19 10.00 19.27
C LEU A 404 -4.44 10.60 18.63
N THR A 405 -5.43 10.90 19.47
CA THR A 405 -6.59 11.71 19.10
C THR A 405 -6.16 13.16 19.02
N VAL A 406 -6.11 13.71 17.81
CA VAL A 406 -5.76 15.11 17.50
C VAL A 406 -6.76 15.63 16.47
N ASP A 407 -7.10 16.92 16.55
CA ASP A 407 -7.87 17.56 15.48
C ASP A 407 -7.07 17.48 14.16
N PRO A 408 -7.62 16.86 13.11
CA PRO A 408 -6.86 16.54 11.90
C PRO A 408 -6.48 17.77 11.07
N VAL A 409 -7.06 18.93 11.37
CA VAL A 409 -6.80 20.21 10.72
C VAL A 409 -6.80 21.31 11.78
N ASP A 410 -5.75 22.13 11.81
CA ASP A 410 -5.74 23.34 12.61
C ASP A 410 -6.68 24.39 12.01
N ALA A 411 -7.66 24.84 12.81
CA ALA A 411 -8.73 25.70 12.34
C ALA A 411 -8.29 27.13 11.95
N VAL A 412 -7.08 27.56 12.32
CA VAL A 412 -6.55 28.90 11.98
C VAL A 412 -5.71 28.84 10.72
N SER A 413 -4.71 27.96 10.71
CA SER A 413 -3.75 27.83 9.62
C SER A 413 -4.26 26.98 8.47
N GLY A 414 -5.21 26.06 8.71
CA GLY A 414 -5.58 25.03 7.73
C GLY A 414 -4.52 23.93 7.57
N ALA A 415 -3.47 23.92 8.38
CA ALA A 415 -2.47 22.86 8.35
C ALA A 415 -3.07 21.54 8.85
N HIS A 416 -2.76 20.45 8.17
CA HIS A 416 -3.18 19.11 8.57
C HIS A 416 -2.24 18.53 9.62
N ALA A 417 -2.79 17.71 10.52
CA ALA A 417 -2.04 17.16 11.63
C ALA A 417 -2.34 15.68 11.90
N PHE A 418 -1.31 14.98 12.36
CA PHE A 418 -1.38 13.65 12.97
C PHE A 418 -0.33 13.57 14.07
N ALA A 419 -0.58 12.78 15.11
CA ALA A 419 0.43 12.54 16.13
C ALA A 419 0.41 11.10 16.63
N SER A 420 1.57 10.64 17.11
CA SER A 420 1.70 9.33 17.72
C SER A 420 2.77 9.32 18.81
N VAL A 421 2.64 8.42 19.76
CA VAL A 421 3.67 8.15 20.78
C VAL A 421 4.51 6.96 20.37
N THR A 422 5.82 7.15 20.33
CA THR A 422 6.83 6.11 20.10
C THR A 422 7.58 5.81 21.40
N GLN A 423 8.59 4.95 21.34
CA GLN A 423 9.49 4.72 22.48
C GLN A 423 10.42 5.92 22.74
N ASP A 424 10.65 6.76 21.74
CA ASP A 424 11.63 7.87 21.77
C ASP A 424 11.02 9.23 22.07
N GLY A 425 9.68 9.34 22.07
CA GLY A 425 8.93 10.55 22.37
C GLY A 425 7.60 10.61 21.62
N ILE A 426 7.12 11.82 21.39
CA ILE A 426 5.92 12.10 20.58
C ILE A 426 6.39 12.56 19.20
N LEU A 427 5.77 12.02 18.15
CA LEU A 427 5.91 12.51 16.78
C LEU A 427 4.66 13.30 16.42
N VAL A 428 4.82 14.50 15.86
CA VAL A 428 3.73 15.33 15.35
C VAL A 428 3.98 15.65 13.89
N ASN A 429 3.11 15.14 13.01
CA ASN A 429 3.09 15.46 11.59
C ASN A 429 2.32 16.74 11.39
N LEU A 430 2.87 17.65 10.58
CA LEU A 430 2.28 18.91 10.22
C LEU A 430 2.45 19.14 8.72
N THR A 431 1.35 19.12 7.98
CA THR A 431 1.34 19.27 6.52
C THR A 431 0.70 20.60 6.15
N ASN A 432 1.49 21.51 5.58
CA ASN A 432 0.98 22.76 5.02
C ASN A 432 0.55 22.54 3.57
N VAL A 433 -0.75 22.59 3.34
CA VAL A 433 -1.36 22.37 2.02
C VAL A 433 -1.47 23.64 1.18
N HIS A 434 -1.16 24.82 1.72
CA HIS A 434 -1.17 26.06 0.93
C HIS A 434 -0.03 26.07 -0.07
N MET A 435 -0.34 26.33 -1.34
CA MET A 435 0.65 26.28 -2.41
C MET A 435 1.73 27.37 -2.27
N THR A 436 1.38 28.54 -1.71
CA THR A 436 2.25 29.72 -1.72
C THR A 436 2.48 30.35 -0.34
N ASP A 437 1.61 30.08 0.65
CA ASP A 437 1.66 30.73 1.95
C ASP A 437 2.31 29.85 3.03
N ASP A 438 3.29 30.41 3.73
CA ASP A 438 3.79 29.87 5.00
C ASP A 438 2.72 30.04 6.07
N VAL A 439 2.63 29.08 7.00
CA VAL A 439 1.72 29.16 8.14
C VAL A 439 2.42 28.90 9.46
N GLU A 440 1.82 29.35 10.56
CA GLU A 440 2.25 29.05 11.91
C GLU A 440 1.21 28.20 12.63
N VAL A 441 1.68 27.17 13.34
CA VAL A 441 0.83 26.28 14.14
C VAL A 441 1.30 26.33 15.58
N GLU A 442 0.38 26.61 16.50
CA GLU A 442 0.64 26.52 17.93
C GLU A 442 0.30 25.11 18.44
N LEU A 443 1.30 24.38 18.93
CA LEU A 443 1.18 23.09 19.59
C LEU A 443 1.10 23.29 21.10
N THR A 444 0.11 22.69 21.75
CA THR A 444 -0.06 22.73 23.22
C THR A 444 -0.07 21.34 23.82
N PHE A 445 0.49 21.20 25.03
CA PHE A 445 0.68 19.92 25.71
C PHE A 445 0.18 19.99 27.17
N PRO A 446 -0.26 18.86 27.76
CA PRO A 446 -0.70 18.83 29.16
C PRO A 446 0.46 18.93 30.17
N SER A 447 1.69 18.69 29.74
CA SER A 447 2.92 18.78 30.54
C SER A 447 4.03 19.45 29.75
N PRO A 448 5.04 20.09 30.40
CA PRO A 448 6.15 20.71 29.68
C PRO A 448 6.89 19.71 28.79
N VAL A 449 7.15 20.11 27.55
CA VAL A 449 7.90 19.34 26.56
C VAL A 449 8.89 20.25 25.86
N ARG A 450 9.87 19.65 25.17
CA ARG A 450 10.75 20.33 24.21
C ARG A 450 10.64 19.71 22.82
N LEU A 451 10.82 20.53 21.79
CA LEU A 451 11.01 20.08 20.43
C LEU A 451 12.49 19.79 20.21
N GLU A 452 12.83 18.59 19.74
CA GLU A 452 14.22 18.16 19.54
C GLU A 452 14.69 18.33 18.09
N SER A 453 13.80 18.08 17.14
CA SER A 453 14.06 18.24 15.72
C SER A 453 12.79 18.38 14.92
N ILE A 454 12.93 18.92 13.72
CA ILE A 454 11.91 18.91 12.68
C ILE A 454 12.54 18.37 11.40
N GLU A 455 11.92 17.34 10.82
CA GLU A 455 12.16 16.95 9.43
C GLU A 455 11.19 17.72 8.55
N THR A 456 11.68 18.31 7.47
CA THR A 456 10.89 19.08 6.51
C THR A 456 11.21 18.61 5.10
N LEU A 457 10.16 18.23 4.36
CA LEU A 457 10.18 18.04 2.91
C LEU A 457 9.40 19.19 2.27
N ARG A 458 10.05 19.93 1.38
CA ARG A 458 9.45 21.06 0.65
C ARG A 458 10.16 21.32 -0.67
N SER A 459 9.54 22.13 -1.51
CA SER A 459 10.16 22.74 -2.69
C SER A 459 9.78 24.22 -2.77
N ASP A 460 10.65 25.04 -3.35
CA ASP A 460 10.32 26.43 -3.72
C ASP A 460 9.35 26.51 -4.89
N GLU A 461 9.29 25.45 -5.71
CA GLU A 461 8.39 25.31 -6.85
C GLU A 461 7.57 24.02 -6.68
N PRO A 462 6.23 24.10 -6.58
CA PRO A 462 5.35 22.95 -6.38
C PRO A 462 5.48 21.85 -7.43
N THR A 463 5.82 22.23 -8.67
CA THR A 463 5.98 21.34 -9.83
C THR A 463 7.36 20.68 -9.91
N ARG A 464 8.29 20.99 -8.99
CA ARG A 464 9.64 20.43 -9.00
C ARG A 464 9.61 18.95 -8.63
N PHE A 465 10.49 18.19 -9.27
CA PHE A 465 10.66 16.75 -9.10
C PHE A 465 12.14 16.37 -9.17
N ASN A 466 12.46 15.14 -8.74
CA ASN A 466 13.79 14.57 -8.88
C ASN A 466 13.93 13.89 -10.24
N SER A 467 15.06 14.10 -10.93
CA SER A 467 15.38 13.51 -12.24
C SER A 467 16.81 12.98 -12.29
N VAL A 468 17.26 12.41 -13.41
CA VAL A 468 18.67 12.02 -13.58
C VAL A 468 19.62 13.21 -13.44
N GLU A 469 19.26 14.37 -14.00
CA GLU A 469 20.06 15.59 -13.95
C GLU A 469 20.04 16.25 -12.57
N HIS A 470 18.92 16.11 -11.86
CA HIS A 470 18.69 16.72 -10.56
C HIS A 470 18.08 15.69 -9.59
N PRO A 471 18.85 14.67 -9.16
CA PRO A 471 18.33 13.54 -8.38
C PRO A 471 17.91 13.92 -6.96
N ASP A 472 18.38 15.07 -6.48
CA ASP A 472 18.11 15.60 -5.13
C ASP A 472 17.45 16.99 -5.17
N ALA A 473 16.66 17.27 -6.20
CA ALA A 473 15.99 18.56 -6.36
C ALA A 473 14.98 18.87 -5.25
N VAL A 474 14.32 17.83 -4.75
CA VAL A 474 13.29 17.84 -3.70
C VAL A 474 13.60 16.69 -2.76
N ARG A 475 14.27 16.99 -1.65
CA ARG A 475 14.64 16.01 -0.62
C ARG A 475 14.28 16.51 0.77
N ARG A 476 14.01 15.58 1.69
CA ARG A 476 13.81 15.92 3.11
C ARG A 476 15.09 16.46 3.74
N SER A 477 14.93 17.36 4.71
CA SER A 477 16.04 17.90 5.51
C SER A 477 15.68 17.88 7.00
N THR A 478 16.66 17.69 7.86
CA THR A 478 16.47 17.65 9.32
C THR A 478 17.10 18.87 9.97
N THR A 479 16.32 19.60 10.76
CA THR A 479 16.81 20.70 11.59
C THR A 479 16.70 20.31 13.06
N ARG A 480 17.81 20.40 13.81
CA ARG A 480 17.78 20.24 15.27
C ARG A 480 17.24 21.50 15.92
N LEU A 481 16.37 21.32 16.90
CA LEU A 481 15.74 22.38 17.67
C LEU A 481 16.31 22.37 19.09
N GLN A 482 16.37 23.56 19.71
CA GLN A 482 16.79 23.75 21.09
C GLN A 482 15.76 24.62 21.81
N THR A 483 14.54 24.13 21.92
CA THR A 483 13.48 24.82 22.66
C THR A 483 13.64 24.57 24.16
N GLY A 484 13.09 25.48 24.99
CA GLY A 484 12.92 25.20 26.42
C GLY A 484 11.80 24.18 26.67
N ASP A 485 11.70 23.68 27.91
CA ASP A 485 10.58 22.85 28.34
C ASP A 485 9.36 23.75 28.66
N THR A 486 8.40 23.79 27.76
CA THR A 486 7.19 24.65 27.86
C THR A 486 5.92 23.87 27.51
N LEU A 487 4.78 24.42 27.90
CA LEU A 487 3.45 23.85 27.58
C LEU A 487 2.96 24.19 26.16
N SER A 488 3.58 25.18 25.51
CA SER A 488 3.22 25.64 24.18
C SER A 488 4.47 25.89 23.35
N HIS A 489 4.39 25.55 22.05
CA HIS A 489 5.41 25.78 21.03
C HIS A 489 4.76 26.25 19.74
N VAL A 490 5.33 27.26 19.09
CA VAL A 490 4.89 27.69 17.75
C VAL A 490 5.86 27.14 16.71
N VAL A 491 5.32 26.46 15.71
CA VAL A 491 6.07 25.88 14.59
C VAL A 491 5.67 26.59 13.30
N ARG A 492 6.66 27.13 12.57
CA ARG A 492 6.45 27.72 11.25
C ARG A 492 6.62 26.65 10.18
N LEU A 493 5.62 26.51 9.32
CA LEU A 493 5.56 25.55 8.23
C LEU A 493 5.70 26.30 6.90
N PRO A 494 6.72 25.98 6.09
CA PRO A 494 6.83 26.53 4.74
C PRO A 494 5.60 26.20 3.88
N ALA A 495 5.30 27.02 2.88
CA ALA A 495 4.31 26.70 1.85
C ALA A 495 4.58 25.31 1.22
N GLY A 496 3.50 24.56 0.96
CA GLY A 496 3.53 23.25 0.30
C GLY A 496 4.55 22.30 0.94
N SER A 497 4.44 22.03 2.24
CA SER A 497 5.44 21.26 2.98
C SER A 497 4.86 20.15 3.83
N VAL A 498 5.64 19.08 3.98
CA VAL A 498 5.40 17.98 4.92
C VAL A 498 6.44 18.09 6.02
N ASN A 499 6.01 18.04 7.28
CA ASN A 499 6.89 18.20 8.43
C ASN A 499 6.63 17.14 9.49
N VAL A 500 7.69 16.62 10.11
CA VAL A 500 7.59 15.71 11.26
C VAL A 500 8.41 16.29 12.41
N VAL A 501 7.74 16.66 13.50
CA VAL A 501 8.35 17.24 14.69
C VAL A 501 8.56 16.15 15.74
N GLN A 502 9.81 15.97 16.17
CA GLN A 502 10.14 15.12 17.31
C GLN A 502 10.03 15.93 18.59
N VAL A 503 9.17 15.46 19.49
CA VAL A 503 8.89 16.08 20.78
C VAL A 503 9.31 15.13 21.90
N ARG A 504 9.97 15.66 22.92
CA ARG A 504 10.37 14.91 24.11
C ARG A 504 9.75 15.52 25.35
N THR A 505 9.17 14.66 26.19
CA THR A 505 8.68 15.05 27.52
C THR A 505 9.86 15.38 28.43
N ALA A 506 9.69 16.39 29.29
CA ALA A 506 10.73 16.84 30.22
C ALA A 506 11.21 15.74 31.18
#